data_AF-A0A511XK32-F1
#
_entry.id   AF-A0A511XK32-F1
#
_cell.length_a   1.000
_cell.length_b   1.000
_cell.length_c   1.000
_cell.angle_alpha   90.00
_cell.angle_beta   90.00
_cell.angle_gamma   90.00
#
_symmetry.space_group_name_H-M   'P 1'
#
loop_
_entity.id
_entity.type
_entity.pdbx_description
1 polymer ?
#
loop_
_entity_poly.entity_id
_entity_poly.type
_entity_poly.pdbx_seq_one_letter_code
_entity_poly.pdbx_strand_id
1 'polypeptide(L)' 'MENLEKRVASPGEPRVSRFNPPEIAKLLKEAGFSDVTDFDRRRIFSYFGWPHKSTEAQASAHVVHAQAAQCTDSGNP' A
#
# COMPACT_ATOMS: atom_id res chain seq x y z
N MET A 1 -9.81 17.59 14.52
CA MET A 1 -8.76 16.83 13.80
C MET A 1 -7.43 16.82 14.57
N GLU A 2 -7.12 17.88 15.32
CA GLU A 2 -5.86 18.11 16.06
C GLU A 2 -5.48 17.10 17.17
N ASN A 3 -6.45 16.38 17.73
CA ASN A 3 -6.23 15.53 18.92
C ASN A 3 -5.73 14.11 18.58
N LEU A 4 -5.93 13.66 17.33
CA LEU A 4 -5.45 12.36 16.86
C LEU A 4 -3.97 12.42 16.45
N GLU A 5 -3.56 13.53 15.85
CA GLU A 5 -2.20 13.76 15.34
C GLU A 5 -1.17 13.87 16.48
N LYS A 6 -1.56 14.45 17.61
CA LYS A 6 -0.72 14.54 18.81
C LYS A 6 -0.50 13.19 19.51
N ARG A 7 -1.38 12.20 19.34
CA ARG A 7 -1.24 10.86 19.96
C ARG A 7 -0.33 9.92 19.17
N VAL A 8 -0.25 10.09 17.85
CA VAL A 8 0.60 9.28 16.95
C VAL A 8 2.02 9.86 16.83
N ALA A 9 2.22 11.10 17.26
CA ALA A 9 3.52 11.75 17.33
C ALA A 9 4.31 11.42 18.63
N SER A 10 4.08 10.24 19.21
CA SER A 10 4.97 9.72 20.27
C SER A 10 6.33 9.41 19.65
N PRO A 11 7.47 9.71 20.32
CA PRO A 11 8.77 9.76 19.67
C PRO A 11 9.26 8.33 19.37
N GLY A 12 9.00 7.87 18.14
CA GLY A 12 9.41 6.55 17.65
C GLY A 12 8.43 5.89 16.69
N GLU A 13 7.20 6.37 16.55
CA GLU A 13 6.25 5.75 15.61
C GLU A 13 6.51 6.23 14.16
N PRO A 14 6.74 5.32 13.20
CA PRO A 14 6.91 5.69 11.81
C PRO A 14 5.64 6.36 11.34
N ARG A 15 5.77 7.52 10.69
CA ARG A 15 4.68 8.21 9.99
C ARG A 15 3.89 7.17 9.20
N VAL A 16 2.69 6.82 9.69
CA VAL A 16 1.74 6.01 8.93
C VAL A 16 1.25 6.92 7.82
N SER A 17 1.99 6.92 6.72
CA SER A 17 1.61 7.65 5.53
C SER A 17 0.22 7.16 5.12
N ARG A 18 -0.75 8.08 5.11
CA ARG A 18 -2.10 7.85 4.62
C ARG A 18 -2.03 7.82 3.10
N PHE A 19 -1.37 6.80 2.57
CA PHE A 19 -1.21 6.62 1.16
C PHE A 19 -2.58 6.37 0.53
N ASN A 20 -2.93 7.18 -0.46
CA ASN A 20 -4.06 6.90 -1.32
C ASN A 20 -3.64 5.77 -2.29
N PRO A 21 -4.31 4.60 -2.31
CA PRO A 21 -3.86 3.45 -3.11
C PRO A 21 -3.59 3.75 -4.60
N PRO A 22 -4.43 4.54 -5.30
CA PRO A 22 -4.16 4.96 -6.68
C PRO A 22 -2.88 5.80 -6.83
N GLU A 23 -2.55 6.64 -5.85
CA GLU A 23 -1.33 7.48 -5.88
C GLU A 23 -0.08 6.62 -5.70
N ILE A 24 -0.10 5.65 -4.79
CA ILE A 24 1.01 4.69 -4.64
C ILE A 24 1.18 3.84 -5.88
N ALA A 25 0.09 3.33 -6.46
CA ALA A 25 0.17 2.56 -7.70
C ALA A 25 0.77 3.38 -8.84
N LYS A 26 0.44 4.67 -8.93
CA LYS A 26 1.05 5.59 -9.90
C LYS A 26 2.54 5.78 -9.65
N LEU A 27 2.94 6.09 -8.41
CA LEU A 27 4.36 6.28 -8.04
C LEU A 27 5.20 5.04 -8.33
N LEU A 28 4.69 3.84 -8.03
CA LEU A 28 5.38 2.59 -8.30
C LEU A 28 5.57 2.35 -9.80
N LYS A 29 4.55 2.65 -10.61
CA LYS A 29 4.67 2.57 -12.08
C LYS A 29 5.70 3.56 -12.63
N GLU A 30 5.69 4.79 -12.15
CA GLU A 30 6.68 5.81 -12.53
C GLU A 30 8.10 5.43 -12.11
N ALA A 31 8.25 4.66 -11.02
CA ALA A 31 9.53 4.11 -10.58
C ALA A 31 9.99 2.85 -11.35
N GLY A 32 9.24 2.39 -12.36
CA GLY A 32 9.63 1.26 -13.21
C GLY A 32 9.12 -0.11 -12.75
N PHE A 33 8.21 -0.16 -11.77
CA PHE A 33 7.49 -1.39 -11.44
C PHE A 33 6.39 -1.62 -12.48
N SER A 34 6.41 -2.80 -13.10
CA SER A 34 5.51 -3.13 -14.20
C SER A 34 4.26 -3.86 -13.73
N ASP A 35 4.38 -4.62 -12.64
CA ASP A 35 3.26 -5.26 -11.96
C ASP A 35 3.11 -4.71 -10.54
N VAL A 36 1.90 -4.29 -10.18
CA VAL A 36 1.56 -3.72 -8.87
C VAL A 36 0.21 -4.27 -8.44
N THR A 37 0.21 -5.07 -7.38
CA THR A 37 -0.99 -5.65 -6.77
C THR A 37 -1.19 -5.04 -5.39
N ASP A 38 -2.36 -4.42 -5.16
CA ASP A 38 -2.79 -3.91 -3.85
C ASP A 38 -3.69 -4.93 -3.14
N PHE A 39 -3.33 -5.24 -1.90
CA PHE A 39 -4.13 -6.01 -0.96
C PHE A 39 -4.68 -5.06 0.11
N ASP A 40 -5.89 -4.59 -0.14
CA ASP A 40 -6.63 -3.79 0.82
C ASP A 40 -7.03 -4.59 2.07
N ARG A 41 -7.51 -3.89 3.09
CA ARG A 41 -8.01 -4.49 4.32
C ARG A 41 -9.06 -5.57 4.07
N ARG A 42 -9.90 -5.44 3.04
CA ARG A 42 -10.95 -6.43 2.75
C ARG A 42 -10.33 -7.74 2.26
N ARG A 43 -9.38 -7.67 1.34
CA ARG A 43 -8.62 -8.83 0.84
C ARG A 43 -7.81 -9.47 1.96
N ILE A 44 -7.14 -8.69 2.79
CA ILE A 44 -6.41 -9.19 3.95
C ILE A 44 -7.34 -9.96 4.90
N PHE A 45 -8.50 -9.38 5.24
CA PHE A 45 -9.46 -10.04 6.13
C PHE A 45 -10.02 -11.33 5.51
N SER A 46 -10.29 -11.32 4.20
CA SER A 46 -10.75 -12.51 3.49
C SER A 46 -9.74 -13.65 3.52
N TYR A 47 -8.44 -13.35 3.43
CA TYR A 47 -7.37 -14.34 3.52
C TYR A 47 -7.36 -15.08 4.86
N PHE A 48 -7.63 -14.37 5.98
CA PHE A 48 -7.66 -14.96 7.32
C PHE A 48 -9.04 -15.44 7.77
N GLY A 49 -10.07 -15.34 6.92
CA GLY A 49 -11.45 -15.72 7.26
C GLY A 49 -12.07 -14.85 8.35
N TRP A 50 -11.58 -13.63 8.56
CA TRP A 50 -12.07 -12.74 9.60
C TRP A 50 -13.35 -12.00 9.19
N PRO A 51 -14.31 -11.80 10.11
CA PRO A 51 -15.53 -11.07 9.81
C PRO A 51 -15.20 -9.63 9.44
N HIS A 52 -15.63 -9.23 8.25
CA HIS A 52 -15.43 -7.86 7.77
C HIS A 52 -16.48 -6.94 8.41
N LYS A 53 -16.04 -6.01 9.27
CA LYS A 53 -16.88 -4.90 9.70
C LYS A 53 -16.86 -3.86 8.58
N SER A 54 -17.93 -3.85 7.78
CA SER A 54 -18.11 -2.88 6.69
C SER A 54 -18.34 -1.49 7.30
N THR A 55 -17.30 -0.67 7.29
CA THR A 55 -17.44 0.78 7.38
C THR A 55 -16.67 1.37 6.22
N GLU A 56 -17.35 2.24 5.47
CA GLU A 56 -16.87 2.88 4.25
C GLU A 56 -15.44 3.38 4.38
N ALA A 57 -14.65 3.07 3.34
CA ALA A 57 -13.44 3.72 2.83
C ALA A 57 -12.68 4.71 3.74
N GLN A 58 -12.49 4.37 5.01
CA GLN A 58 -11.56 5.07 5.88
C GLN A 58 -10.16 4.57 5.56
N ALA A 59 -9.17 5.46 5.56
CA ALA A 59 -7.76 5.10 5.39
C ALA A 59 -7.44 3.82 6.21
N SER A 60 -7.06 2.75 5.50
CA SER A 60 -6.96 1.41 6.07
C SER A 60 -5.57 0.82 5.84
N ALA A 61 -5.29 -0.35 6.41
CA ALA A 61 -4.03 -1.05 6.13
C ALA A 61 -4.04 -1.61 4.70
N HIS A 62 -2.96 -1.38 3.98
CA HIS A 62 -2.70 -1.92 2.65
C HIS A 62 -1.36 -2.65 2.65
N VAL A 63 -1.30 -3.77 1.93
CA VAL A 63 -0.04 -4.43 1.57
C VAL A 63 0.07 -4.35 0.05
N VAL A 64 1.16 -3.79 -0.45
CA VAL A 64 1.39 -3.66 -1.90
C VAL A 64 2.53 -4.60 -2.31
N HIS A 65 2.26 -5.45 -3.29
CA HIS A 65 3.28 -6.25 -3.96
C HIS A 65 3.61 -5.58 -5.29
N ALA A 66 4.88 -5.27 -5.52
CA ALA A 66 5.34 -4.62 -6.75
C ALA A 66 6.54 -5.36 -7.32
N GLN A 67 6.50 -5.67 -8.62
CA GLN A 67 7.58 -6.34 -9.33
C GLN A 67 8.16 -5.41 -10.40
N ALA A 68 9.47 -5.21 -10.34
CA ALA A 68 10.20 -4.48 -11.39
C ALA A 68 10.08 -5.25 -12.71
N ALA A 69 9.98 -4.54 -13.83
CA ALA A 69 10.16 -5.19 -15.12
C ALA A 69 11.50 -5.93 -15.12
N GLN A 70 11.51 -7.19 -15.54
CA GLN A 70 12.77 -7.88 -15.76
C GLN A 70 13.51 -7.10 -16.85
N CYS A 71 14.71 -6.61 -16.55
CA CYS A 71 15.65 -6.22 -17.58
C CYS A 71 15.94 -7.49 -18.38
N THR A 72 15.24 -7.68 -19.49
CA THR A 72 15.68 -8.61 -20.51
C THR A 72 16.95 -7.99 -21.07
N ASP A 73 18.09 -8.42 -20.56
CA ASP A 73 19.39 -8.11 -21.12
C ASP A 73 19.41 -8.77 -22.50
N SER A 74 18.87 -8.07 -23.50
CA SER A 74 18.96 -8.47 -24.90
C SER A 74 20.38 -8.19 -25.35
N GLY A 75 21.32 -8.96 -24.78
CA GLY A 75 22.67 -9.08 -25.27
C GLY A 75 22.60 -9.67 -26.67
N ASN A 76 22.89 -8.83 -27.65
CA ASN A 76 23.06 -9.23 -29.03
C ASN A 76 24.50 -8.87 -29.44
N PRO A 77 25.39 -9.83 -29.72
CA PRO A 77 26.39 -9.64 -30.76
C PRO A 77 25.77 -9.80 -32.14
#